data_AF-A0A1Q7H7V7-F1
#
_entry.id   AF-A0A1Q7H7V7-F1
#
_cell.length_a   1.000
_cell.length_b   1.000
_cell.length_c   1.000
_cell.angle_alpha   90.00
_cell.angle_beta   90.00
_cell.angle_gamma   90.00
#
_symmetry.space_group_name_H-M   'P 1'
#
loop_
_entity.id
_entity.type
_entity.pdbx_description
1 polymer ?
#
loop_
_entity_poly.entity_id
_entity_poly.type
_entity_poly.pdbx_seq_one_letter_code
_entity_poly.pdbx_strand_id
1 'polypeptide(L)'
;METSNVRQRLQQTIERARRSAGERRARNDEATRAFNDFLDHVAVPLFKQIANVLKIENYPFTVFTPAGNVRLMSDRSADDYIELALDTSDAEPRVMAHISHSRGRRVVDAEQVVGSGRPETLTEEDLFAFLLKELEPFVER
;
A
#
# COMPACT_ATOMS: atom_id res chain seq x y z
N MET A 1 -20.26 -40.80 11.52
CA MET A 1 -20.57 -39.41 11.88
C MET A 1 -22.03 -39.19 11.52
N GLU A 2 -22.91 -38.87 12.47
CA GLU A 2 -24.34 -38.70 12.19
C GLU A 2 -24.63 -37.41 11.42
N THR A 3 -25.63 -37.44 10.54
CA THR A 3 -26.10 -36.28 9.75
C THR A 3 -26.52 -35.10 10.62
N SER A 4 -27.05 -35.35 11.82
CA SER A 4 -27.36 -34.30 12.81
C SER A 4 -26.10 -33.60 13.33
N ASN A 5 -25.01 -34.35 13.57
CA ASN A 5 -23.73 -33.79 14.00
C ASN A 5 -23.06 -32.98 12.88
N VAL A 6 -23.15 -33.47 11.63
CA VAL A 6 -22.68 -32.74 10.44
C VAL A 6 -23.45 -31.43 10.26
N ARG A 7 -24.79 -31.47 10.35
CA ARG A 7 -25.66 -30.28 10.25
C ARG A 7 -25.31 -29.24 11.31
N GLN A 8 -25.13 -29.66 12.57
CA GLN A 8 -24.81 -28.76 13.67
C GLN A 8 -23.44 -28.09 13.47
N ARG A 9 -22.40 -28.86 13.12
CA ARG A 9 -21.05 -28.32 12.84
C ARG A 9 -21.04 -27.39 11.63
N LEU A 10 -21.83 -27.71 10.60
CA LEU A 10 -21.97 -26.86 9.42
C LEU A 10 -22.66 -25.55 9.75
N GLN A 11 -23.76 -25.57 10.51
CA GLN A 11 -24.46 -24.36 10.97
C GLN A 11 -23.54 -23.45 11.78
N GLN A 12 -22.79 -24.00 12.74
CA GLN A 12 -21.82 -23.24 13.54
C GLN A 12 -20.73 -22.59 12.67
N THR A 13 -20.26 -23.32 11.65
CA THR A 13 -19.25 -22.80 10.70
C THR A 13 -19.82 -21.65 9.87
N ILE A 14 -21.05 -21.79 9.36
CA ILE A 14 -21.74 -20.73 8.60
C ILE A 14 -21.96 -19.48 9.46
N GLU A 15 -22.42 -19.64 10.70
CA GLU A 15 -22.63 -18.53 11.63
C GLU A 15 -21.32 -17.81 11.97
N ARG A 16 -20.24 -18.56 12.19
CA ARG A 16 -18.90 -17.99 12.40
C ARG A 16 -18.40 -17.25 11.17
N ALA A 17 -18.57 -17.81 9.97
CA ALA A 17 -18.18 -17.17 8.72
C ALA A 17 -18.96 -15.86 8.47
N ARG A 18 -20.26 -15.85 8.75
CA ARG A 18 -21.10 -14.64 8.64
C ARG A 18 -20.66 -13.54 9.60
N ARG A 19 -20.39 -13.88 10.87
CA ARG A 19 -19.89 -12.91 11.87
C ARG A 19 -18.53 -12.33 11.46
N SER A 20 -17.59 -13.20 11.11
CA SER A 20 -16.26 -12.79 10.63
C SER A 20 -16.33 -11.92 9.37
N ALA A 21 -17.26 -12.18 8.45
CA ALA A 21 -17.47 -11.33 7.28
C ALA A 21 -17.97 -9.92 7.65
N GLY A 22 -18.83 -9.79 8.66
CA GLY A 22 -19.27 -8.49 9.19
C GLY A 22 -18.11 -7.72 9.82
N GLU A 23 -17.35 -8.38 10.69
CA GLU A 23 -16.18 -7.81 11.37
C GLU A 23 -15.07 -7.38 10.38
N ARG A 24 -14.86 -8.15 9.30
CA ARG A 24 -13.92 -7.75 8.23
C ARG A 24 -14.36 -6.50 7.50
N ARG A 25 -15.65 -6.38 7.15
CA ARG A 25 -16.16 -5.16 6.48
C ARG A 25 -15.97 -3.92 7.33
N ALA A 26 -16.34 -4.00 8.61
CA ALA A 26 -16.17 -2.87 9.53
C ALA A 26 -14.70 -2.43 9.64
N ARG A 27 -13.77 -3.39 9.75
CA ARG A 27 -12.33 -3.11 9.79
C ARG A 27 -11.80 -2.53 8.47
N ASN A 28 -12.25 -3.04 7.33
CA ASN A 28 -11.83 -2.52 6.02
C ASN A 28 -12.34 -1.09 5.81
N ASP A 29 -13.58 -0.78 6.23
CA ASP A 29 -14.14 0.57 6.12
C ASP A 29 -13.40 1.56 7.02
N GLU A 30 -13.03 1.15 8.23
CA GLU A 30 -12.23 1.95 9.16
C GLU A 30 -10.82 2.21 8.61
N ALA A 31 -10.14 1.15 8.15
CA ALA A 31 -8.81 1.26 7.55
C ALA A 31 -8.82 2.12 6.28
N THR A 32 -9.87 2.03 5.46
CA THR A 32 -10.00 2.86 4.24
C THR A 32 -10.11 4.34 4.60
N ARG A 33 -10.87 4.69 5.64
CA ARG A 33 -10.95 6.09 6.10
C ARG A 33 -9.61 6.58 6.64
N ALA A 34 -8.99 5.80 7.52
CA ALA A 34 -7.67 6.14 8.07
C ALA A 34 -6.61 6.27 6.97
N PHE A 35 -6.66 5.42 5.94
CA PHE A 35 -5.75 5.48 4.81
C PHE A 35 -5.98 6.71 3.93
N ASN A 36 -7.23 7.09 3.67
CA ASN A 36 -7.52 8.33 2.93
C ASN A 36 -7.01 9.56 3.70
N ASP A 37 -7.22 9.60 5.02
CA ASP A 37 -6.70 10.68 5.87
C ASP A 37 -5.16 10.73 5.82
N PHE A 38 -4.50 9.57 5.88
CA PHE A 38 -3.04 9.46 5.73
C PHE A 38 -2.55 9.89 4.34
N LEU A 39 -3.26 9.51 3.27
CA LEU A 39 -2.92 9.92 1.91
C LEU A 39 -2.96 11.44 1.78
N ASP A 40 -4.06 12.07 2.22
CA ASP A 40 -4.30 13.50 2.02
C ASP A 40 -3.35 14.37 2.85
N HIS A 41 -3.07 13.98 4.09
CA HIS A 41 -2.33 14.82 5.04
C HIS A 41 -0.83 14.49 5.12
N VAL A 42 -0.42 13.27 4.76
CA VAL A 42 0.97 12.81 4.92
C VAL A 42 1.57 12.37 3.59
N ALA A 43 1.00 11.34 2.96
CA ALA A 43 1.67 10.69 1.84
C ALA A 43 1.75 11.58 0.59
N VAL A 44 0.63 12.18 0.17
CA VAL A 44 0.59 13.02 -1.04
C VAL A 44 1.48 14.26 -0.89
N PRO A 45 1.44 15.03 0.22
CA PRO A 45 2.38 16.12 0.45
C PRO A 45 3.84 15.67 0.38
N LEU A 46 4.21 14.59 1.06
CA LEU A 46 5.59 14.09 1.10
C LEU A 46 6.07 13.63 -0.28
N PHE A 47 5.25 12.89 -1.03
CA PHE A 47 5.54 12.47 -2.40
C PHE A 47 5.81 13.69 -3.30
N LYS A 48 5.01 14.75 -3.19
CA LYS A 48 5.21 15.99 -3.96
C LYS A 48 6.50 16.69 -3.57
N GLN A 49 6.84 16.75 -2.28
CA GLN A 49 8.10 17.32 -1.82
C GLN A 49 9.29 16.56 -2.38
N ILE A 50 9.29 15.22 -2.28
CA ILE A 50 10.34 14.35 -2.82
C ILE A 50 10.46 14.53 -4.34
N ALA A 51 9.35 14.51 -5.09
CA ALA A 51 9.37 14.73 -6.54
C ALA A 51 10.02 16.08 -6.92
N ASN A 52 9.72 17.14 -6.18
CA ASN A 52 10.33 18.45 -6.40
C ASN A 52 11.85 18.43 -6.13
N VAL A 53 12.30 17.77 -5.06
CA VAL A 53 13.72 17.63 -4.74
C VAL A 53 14.44 16.79 -5.80
N LEU A 54 13.90 15.62 -6.16
CA LEU A 54 14.46 14.76 -7.19
C LEU A 54 14.59 15.48 -8.53
N LYS A 55 13.60 16.31 -8.90
CA LYS A 55 13.65 17.13 -10.10
C LYS A 55 14.81 18.13 -10.09
N ILE A 56 15.12 18.75 -8.95
CA ILE A 56 16.27 19.66 -8.80
C ILE A 56 17.59 18.89 -8.97
N GLU A 57 17.65 17.67 -8.43
CA GLU A 57 18.79 16.74 -8.57
C GLU A 57 18.85 16.04 -9.94
N ASN A 58 18.06 16.50 -10.92
CA ASN A 58 18.00 15.95 -12.28
C ASN A 58 17.51 14.48 -12.36
N TYR A 59 16.71 14.03 -11.40
CA TYR A 59 15.95 12.78 -11.45
C TYR A 59 14.46 13.13 -11.56
N PRO A 60 13.92 13.36 -12.77
CA PRO A 60 12.55 13.84 -12.92
C PRO A 60 11.54 12.73 -12.61
N PHE A 61 10.66 12.98 -11.64
CA PHE A 61 9.53 12.13 -11.27
C PHE A 61 8.23 12.95 -11.21
N THR A 62 7.12 12.32 -11.56
CA THR A 62 5.77 12.88 -11.49
C THR A 62 4.93 12.12 -10.47
N VAL A 63 4.14 12.86 -9.68
CA VAL A 63 3.20 12.29 -8.70
C VAL A 63 1.80 12.16 -9.29
N PHE A 64 1.24 10.97 -9.21
CA PHE A 64 -0.14 10.66 -9.56
C PHE A 64 -0.93 10.31 -8.29
N THR A 65 -2.17 10.78 -8.23
CA THR A 65 -3.10 10.50 -7.10
C THR A 65 -4.44 9.95 -7.61
N PRO A 66 -4.45 8.74 -8.21
CA PRO A 66 -5.71 8.04 -8.45
C PRO A 66 -6.47 7.79 -7.14
N ALA A 67 -7.77 7.52 -7.25
CA ALA A 67 -8.60 7.30 -6.07
C ALA A 67 -8.09 6.12 -5.23
N GLY A 68 -7.68 6.38 -3.99
CA GLY A 68 -7.24 5.36 -3.04
C GLY A 68 -5.79 4.90 -3.21
N ASN A 69 -4.93 5.65 -3.90
CA ASN A 69 -3.49 5.41 -3.93
C ASN A 69 -2.68 6.69 -4.22
N VAL A 70 -1.37 6.62 -4.07
CA VAL A 70 -0.42 7.63 -4.56
C VAL A 70 0.75 6.96 -5.25
N ARG A 71 1.15 7.46 -6.42
CA ARG A 71 2.25 6.91 -7.21
C ARG A 71 3.27 7.98 -7.55
N LEU A 72 4.54 7.71 -7.31
CA LEU A 72 5.70 8.46 -7.78
C LEU A 72 6.28 7.70 -8.98
N MET A 73 6.20 8.27 -10.17
CA MET A 73 6.64 7.61 -11.42
C MET A 73 7.75 8.42 -12.09
N SER A 74 8.78 7.73 -12.58
CA SER A 74 9.89 8.35 -13.29
C SER A 74 9.41 8.90 -14.64
N ASP A 75 9.84 10.11 -14.98
CA ASP A 75 9.54 10.69 -16.30
C ASP A 75 10.41 10.06 -17.39
N ARG A 76 11.47 9.32 -17.02
CA ARG A 76 12.39 8.66 -17.95
C ARG A 76 11.90 7.28 -18.39
N SER A 77 11.11 6.61 -17.54
CA SER A 77 10.60 5.27 -17.79
C SER A 77 9.30 5.06 -17.02
N ALA A 78 8.24 4.68 -17.74
CA ALA A 78 6.95 4.36 -17.13
C ALA A 78 6.98 3.06 -16.30
N ASP A 79 7.98 2.20 -16.53
CA ASP A 79 8.21 0.98 -15.75
C ASP A 79 8.88 1.28 -14.39
N ASP A 80 9.32 2.52 -14.16
CA ASP A 80 9.99 2.94 -12.93
C ASP A 80 9.01 3.73 -12.05
N TYR A 81 8.49 3.11 -10.99
CA TYR A 81 7.59 3.77 -10.05
C TYR A 81 7.62 3.19 -8.64
N ILE A 82 7.15 3.99 -7.69
CA ILE A 82 6.78 3.58 -6.33
C ILE A 82 5.32 3.99 -6.11
N GLU A 83 4.47 3.06 -5.73
CA GLU A 83 3.04 3.30 -5.48
C GLU A 83 2.63 2.81 -4.10
N LEU A 84 1.84 3.59 -3.38
CA LEU A 84 1.22 3.18 -2.13
C LEU A 84 -0.26 2.91 -2.31
N ALA A 85 -0.72 1.77 -1.81
CA ALA A 85 -2.11 1.37 -1.80
C ALA A 85 -2.47 0.68 -0.47
N LEU A 86 -3.76 0.65 -0.15
CA LEU A 86 -4.27 -0.15 0.95
C LEU A 86 -4.67 -1.54 0.44
N ASP A 87 -3.98 -2.57 0.91
CA ASP A 87 -4.40 -3.95 0.74
C ASP A 87 -5.44 -4.31 1.80
N THR A 88 -6.59 -4.79 1.35
CA THR A 88 -7.72 -5.23 2.18
C THR A 88 -8.09 -6.70 1.91
N SER A 89 -7.26 -7.41 1.14
CA SER A 89 -7.47 -8.80 0.75
C SER A 89 -7.31 -9.76 1.95
N ASP A 90 -6.38 -9.42 2.84
CA ASP A 90 -6.08 -10.17 4.04
C ASP A 90 -7.01 -9.87 5.21
N ALA A 91 -6.84 -10.63 6.30
CA ALA A 91 -7.64 -10.48 7.51
C ALA A 91 -7.43 -9.14 8.21
N GLU A 92 -6.31 -8.47 7.98
CA GLU A 92 -5.95 -7.17 8.55
C GLU A 92 -5.48 -6.25 7.41
N PRO A 93 -6.18 -5.12 7.15
CA PRO A 93 -5.78 -4.18 6.12
C PRO A 93 -4.38 -3.60 6.35
N ARG A 94 -3.58 -3.50 5.29
CA ARG A 94 -2.20 -3.02 5.36
C ARG A 94 -1.86 -2.05 4.23
N VAL A 95 -1.10 -1.01 4.54
CA VAL A 95 -0.49 -0.12 3.55
C VAL A 95 0.67 -0.85 2.90
N MET A 96 0.53 -1.07 1.60
CA MET A 96 1.48 -1.75 0.75
C MET A 96 2.13 -0.76 -0.21
N ALA A 97 3.42 -0.93 -0.44
CA ALA A 97 4.16 -0.28 -1.49
C ALA A 97 4.40 -1.27 -2.63
N HIS A 98 4.07 -0.87 -3.85
CA HIS A 98 4.44 -1.54 -5.08
C HIS A 98 5.58 -0.76 -5.72
N ILE A 99 6.73 -1.40 -5.87
CA ILE A 99 7.94 -0.82 -6.44
C ILE A 99 8.24 -1.57 -7.73
N SER A 100 8.28 -0.85 -8.84
CA SER A 100 8.70 -1.39 -10.12
C SER A 100 9.88 -0.57 -10.62
N HIS A 101 10.94 -1.25 -11.04
CA HIS A 101 12.12 -0.56 -11.54
C HIS A 101 12.86 -1.43 -12.57
N SER A 102 13.21 -0.82 -13.70
CA SER A 102 13.98 -1.44 -14.76
C SER A 102 15.46 -1.65 -14.39
N ARG A 103 15.99 -2.82 -14.68
CA ARG A 103 17.41 -3.17 -14.50
C ARG A 103 17.96 -3.76 -15.79
N GLY A 104 18.56 -2.91 -16.61
CA GLY A 104 19.01 -3.26 -17.96
C GLY A 104 17.82 -3.63 -18.86
N ARG A 105 17.70 -4.91 -19.22
CA ARG A 105 16.59 -5.42 -20.07
C ARG A 105 15.44 -6.06 -19.28
N ARG A 106 15.48 -6.03 -17.94
CA ARG A 106 14.48 -6.65 -17.07
C ARG A 106 13.76 -5.59 -16.26
N VAL A 107 12.55 -5.91 -15.83
CA VAL A 107 11.82 -5.16 -14.81
C VAL A 107 11.89 -5.98 -13.52
N VAL A 108 12.12 -5.30 -12.39
CA VAL A 108 12.09 -5.88 -11.06
C VAL A 108 10.89 -5.28 -10.34
N ASP A 109 9.98 -6.14 -9.92
CA ASP A 109 8.80 -5.78 -9.14
C ASP A 109 8.96 -6.28 -7.71
N ALA A 110 8.57 -5.45 -6.74
CA ALA A 110 8.55 -5.79 -5.34
C ALA A 110 7.29 -5.22 -4.68
N GLU A 111 6.73 -5.98 -3.74
CA GLU A 111 5.67 -5.53 -2.85
C GLU A 111 6.16 -5.60 -1.41
N GLN A 112 6.00 -4.50 -0.67
CA GLN A 112 6.48 -4.42 0.71
C GLN A 112 5.46 -3.68 1.58
N VAL A 113 5.32 -4.13 2.84
CA VAL A 113 4.56 -3.39 3.85
C VAL A 113 5.34 -2.13 4.23
N VAL A 114 4.66 -0.99 4.28
CA VAL A 114 5.27 0.27 4.74
C VAL A 114 5.17 0.36 6.25
N GLY A 115 6.30 0.55 6.94
CA GLY A 115 6.35 0.71 8.40
C GLY A 115 5.62 -0.41 9.15
N SER A 116 4.66 -0.04 10.01
CA SER A 116 3.79 -1.00 10.72
C SER A 116 2.75 -1.68 9.82
N GLY A 117 2.49 -1.12 8.63
CA GLY A 117 1.41 -1.46 7.73
C GLY A 117 0.06 -0.88 8.12
N ARG A 118 -0.11 -0.35 9.33
CA ARG A 118 -1.41 0.15 9.79
C ARG A 118 -1.56 1.65 9.49
N PRO A 119 -2.53 2.06 8.65
CA PRO A 119 -2.68 3.46 8.23
C PRO A 119 -2.71 4.46 9.39
N GLU A 120 -3.39 4.10 10.48
CA GLU A 120 -3.61 4.93 11.66
C GLU A 120 -2.36 5.14 12.54
N THR A 121 -1.30 4.36 12.33
CA THR A 121 -0.04 4.47 13.07
C THR A 121 1.13 4.92 12.20
N LEU A 122 0.93 4.99 10.88
CA LEU A 122 1.99 5.37 9.96
C LEU A 122 2.28 6.86 10.07
N THR A 123 3.55 7.16 10.33
CA THR A 123 4.02 8.55 10.43
C THR A 123 4.67 9.01 9.13
N GLU A 124 4.85 10.33 9.01
CA GLU A 124 5.63 10.92 7.92
C GLU A 124 7.07 10.41 7.92
N GLU A 125 7.68 10.24 9.09
CA GLU A 125 9.06 9.77 9.24
C GLU A 125 9.21 8.30 8.78
N ASP A 126 8.26 7.43 9.15
CA ASP A 126 8.24 6.04 8.70
C ASP A 126 8.18 5.96 7.17
N LEU A 127 7.29 6.77 6.57
CA LEU A 127 7.14 6.82 5.12
C LEU A 127 8.37 7.41 4.45
N PHE A 128 8.95 8.49 5.00
CA PHE A 128 10.13 9.13 4.44
C PHE A 128 11.33 8.19 4.45
N ALA A 129 11.60 7.53 5.59
CA ALA A 129 12.67 6.54 5.70
C ALA A 129 12.49 5.39 4.70
N PHE A 130 11.25 4.90 4.53
CA PHE A 130 10.91 3.89 3.54
C PHE A 130 11.21 4.37 2.11
N LEU A 131 10.74 5.56 1.73
CA LEU A 131 10.93 6.09 0.38
C LEU A 131 12.40 6.33 0.05
N LEU A 132 13.20 6.83 1.00
CA LEU A 132 14.64 7.04 0.77
C LEU A 132 15.34 5.74 0.40
N LYS A 133 15.07 4.66 1.14
CA LYS A 133 15.63 3.34 0.86
C LYS A 133 15.18 2.82 -0.50
N GLU A 134 13.88 2.90 -0.80
CA GLU A 134 13.35 2.35 -2.05
C GLU A 134 13.69 3.24 -3.27
N LEU A 135 14.13 4.48 -3.09
CA LEU A 135 14.64 5.34 -4.16
C LEU A 135 16.07 5.02 -4.61
N GLU A 136 16.87 4.32 -3.78
CA GLU A 136 18.28 3.98 -4.09
C GLU A 136 18.43 3.35 -5.50
N PRO A 137 17.64 2.31 -5.89
CA PRO A 137 17.80 1.64 -7.19
C PRO A 137 17.44 2.49 -8.40
N PHE A 138 16.78 3.63 -8.21
CA PHE A 138 16.41 4.58 -9.27
C PHE A 138 17.51 5.61 -9.53
N VAL A 139 18.34 5.89 -8.51
CA VAL A 139 19.39 6.90 -8.53
C VAL A 139 20.75 6.30 -8.89
N GLU A 140 21.03 5.07 -8.45
CA GLU A 140 22.30 4.35 -8.68
C GLU A 140 22.57 3.93 -10.14
N ARG A 141 21.67 4.25 -11.07
CA ARG A 141 21.72 3.76 -12.46
C ARG A 141 22.64 4.56 -13.38
#